data_AF-A0A5B9GFD7-F1
#
_entry.id   AF-A0A5B9GFD7-F1
#
_cell.length_a   1.000
_cell.length_b   1.000
_cell.length_c   1.000
_cell.angle_alpha   90.00
_cell.angle_beta   90.00
_cell.angle_gamma   90.00
#
_symmetry.space_group_name_H-M   'P 1'
#
loop_
_entity.id
_entity.type
_entity.pdbx_description
1 polymer ?
#
loop_
_entity_poly.entity_id
_entity_poly.type
_entity_poly.pdbx_seq_one_letter_code
_entity_poly.pdbx_strand_id
1 'polypeptide(L)'
;MDGPAAQEQPAAESARSLRLKKRKQFLFLASRGRKAPVPGLVLQLFRRPDTDVARVGFTVTKKVGNSVVRNRVRRRLREVVRIVEADTPLNGLDLVLIGRSATINRPFVALVADFRKALALCQRDS
;
A
#
# COMPACT_ATOMS: atom_id res chain seq x y z
N MET A 1 -16.39 -34.67 25.23
CA MET A 1 -15.57 -35.16 24.12
C MET A 1 -15.40 -34.03 23.13
N ASP A 2 -14.38 -33.23 23.43
CA ASP A 2 -13.42 -32.64 22.48
C ASP A 2 -13.98 -31.89 21.25
N GLY A 3 -14.40 -30.64 21.48
CA GLY A 3 -13.80 -29.55 20.69
C GLY A 3 -12.47 -29.18 21.37
N PRO A 4 -11.45 -28.64 20.67
CA PRO A 4 -11.62 -27.43 19.87
C PRO A 4 -10.64 -27.26 18.69
N ALA A 5 -10.91 -26.33 17.78
CA ALA A 5 -9.88 -25.48 17.14
C ALA A 5 -10.57 -24.54 16.12
N ALA A 6 -11.36 -23.60 16.64
CA ALA A 6 -11.40 -22.30 15.98
C ALA A 6 -9.94 -21.81 16.02
N GLN A 7 -9.28 -21.79 14.86
CA GLN A 7 -7.93 -21.28 14.77
C GLN A 7 -7.99 -19.77 15.03
N GLU A 8 -7.87 -19.40 16.31
CA GLU A 8 -7.39 -18.11 16.77
C GLU A 8 -6.00 -17.90 16.17
N GLN A 9 -5.98 -17.39 14.94
CA GLN A 9 -4.80 -16.73 14.41
C GLN A 9 -4.56 -15.53 15.34
N PRO A 10 -3.36 -15.39 15.92
CA PRO A 10 -3.07 -14.21 16.71
C PRO A 10 -3.25 -13.04 15.76
N ALA A 11 -4.22 -12.19 16.07
CA ALA A 11 -4.28 -10.86 15.52
C ALA A 11 -2.94 -10.24 15.90
N ALA A 12 -1.95 -10.34 15.00
CA ALA A 12 -0.77 -9.51 15.05
C ALA A 12 -1.35 -8.12 15.16
N GLU A 13 -1.25 -7.56 16.36
CA GLU A 13 -1.69 -6.25 16.73
C GLU A 13 -1.13 -5.34 15.65
N SER A 14 -1.97 -4.98 14.66
CA SER A 14 -1.49 -4.51 13.37
C SER A 14 -0.88 -3.15 13.64
N ALA A 15 0.45 -3.15 13.88
CA ALA A 15 1.20 -2.00 14.26
C ALA A 15 1.08 -1.05 13.07
N ARG A 16 0.21 -0.03 13.23
CA ARG A 16 -0.16 0.88 12.14
C ARG A 16 1.07 1.25 11.35
N SER A 17 0.98 1.09 10.04
CA SER A 17 2.04 1.41 9.10
C SER A 17 2.59 2.80 9.37
N LEU A 18 3.90 2.86 9.61
CA LEU A 18 4.57 4.13 9.82
C LEU A 18 4.62 4.91 8.51
N ARG A 19 4.55 6.24 8.61
CA ARG A 19 4.69 7.06 7.40
C ARG A 19 6.13 7.08 6.92
N LEU A 20 6.35 6.79 5.65
CA LEU A 20 7.64 6.89 4.98
C LEU A 20 7.98 8.39 4.80
N LYS A 21 9.01 8.88 5.52
CA LYS A 21 9.35 10.32 5.60
C LYS A 21 10.63 10.68 4.84
N LYS A 22 11.61 9.77 4.74
CA LYS A 22 12.95 10.11 4.23
C LYS A 22 13.02 9.98 2.70
N ARG A 23 13.48 11.02 2.01
CA ARG A 23 13.67 11.01 0.53
C ARG A 23 14.53 9.84 0.04
N LYS A 24 15.60 9.48 0.77
CA LYS A 24 16.45 8.33 0.44
C LYS A 24 15.66 7.02 0.35
N GLN A 25 14.66 6.83 1.22
CA GLN A 25 13.80 5.63 1.21
C GLN A 25 12.89 5.60 -0.03
N PHE A 26 12.32 6.74 -0.41
CA PHE A 26 11.53 6.83 -1.66
C PHE A 26 12.39 6.52 -2.89
N LEU A 27 13.60 7.06 -2.96
CA LEU A 27 14.52 6.79 -4.07
C LEU A 27 14.95 5.32 -4.10
N PHE A 28 15.23 4.72 -2.94
CA PHE A 28 15.55 3.30 -2.82
C PHE A 28 14.40 2.41 -3.31
N LEU A 29 13.15 2.69 -2.92
CA LEU A 29 11.99 1.96 -3.42
C LEU A 29 11.77 2.16 -4.92
N ALA A 30 12.03 3.36 -5.41
CA ALA A 30 11.90 3.65 -6.83
C ALA A 30 12.95 2.92 -7.70
N SER A 31 14.14 2.65 -7.16
CA SER A 31 15.22 1.96 -7.87
C SER A 31 15.24 0.45 -7.65
N ARG A 32 15.04 -0.01 -6.41
CA ARG A 32 15.18 -1.42 -5.99
C ARG A 32 13.86 -2.10 -5.63
N GLY A 33 12.79 -1.33 -5.42
CA GLY A 33 11.47 -1.88 -5.15
C GLY A 33 10.82 -2.47 -6.39
N ARG A 34 10.04 -3.54 -6.20
CA ARG A 34 9.16 -4.11 -7.23
C ARG A 34 8.06 -3.12 -7.55
N LYS A 35 7.65 -3.09 -8.82
CA LYS A 35 6.64 -2.15 -9.32
C LYS A 35 5.48 -2.92 -9.92
N ALA A 36 4.28 -2.75 -9.36
CA ALA A 36 3.04 -3.25 -9.94
C ALA A 36 2.21 -2.06 -10.44
N PRO A 37 2.28 -1.75 -11.75
CA PRO A 37 1.36 -0.78 -12.34
C PRO A 37 -0.03 -1.40 -12.42
N VAL A 38 -1.02 -0.72 -11.84
CA VAL A 38 -2.44 -1.04 -11.95
C VAL A 38 -3.19 0.17 -12.51
N PRO A 39 -4.41 0.02 -13.06
CA PRO A 39 -4.99 1.13 -13.81
C PRO A 39 -5.32 2.36 -12.91
N GLY A 40 -5.51 2.16 -11.60
CA GLY A 40 -5.78 3.24 -10.64
C GLY A 40 -4.53 3.87 -10.01
N LEU A 41 -3.38 3.19 -9.96
CA LEU A 41 -2.17 3.64 -9.26
C LEU A 41 -0.95 2.81 -9.68
N VAL A 42 0.25 3.22 -9.25
CA VAL A 42 1.42 2.32 -9.28
C VAL A 42 1.82 2.01 -7.85
N LEU A 43 1.90 0.73 -7.52
CA LEU A 43 2.46 0.29 -6.26
C LEU A 43 3.95 0.03 -6.44
N GLN A 44 4.76 0.61 -5.57
CA GLN A 44 6.15 0.20 -5.36
C GLN A 44 6.23 -0.53 -4.02
N LEU A 45 6.78 -1.72 -4.03
CA LEU A 45 6.90 -2.58 -2.85
C LEU A 45 8.34 -3.05 -2.69
N PHE A 46 8.83 -2.99 -1.46
CA PHE A 46 10.09 -3.62 -1.09
C PHE A 46 9.90 -4.39 0.22
N ARG A 47 10.24 -5.68 0.22
CA ARG A 47 10.19 -6.51 1.42
C ARG A 47 11.49 -6.32 2.20
N ARG A 48 11.37 -5.97 3.47
CA ARG A 48 12.46 -5.91 4.42
C ARG A 48 12.35 -7.09 5.37
N PRO A 49 13.24 -8.09 5.26
CA PRO A 49 13.24 -9.21 6.19
C PRO A 49 13.65 -8.79 7.62
N ASP A 50 14.41 -7.71 7.77
CA ASP A 50 15.01 -7.31 9.06
C ASP A 50 14.08 -6.49 9.98
N THR A 51 12.79 -6.35 9.65
CA THR A 51 11.85 -5.58 10.49
C THR A 51 10.42 -6.01 10.26
N ASP A 52 9.62 -6.00 11.32
CA ASP A 52 8.16 -6.21 11.21
C ASP A 52 7.39 -4.91 10.95
N VAL A 53 8.07 -3.77 10.91
CA VAL A 53 7.44 -2.46 10.75
C VAL A 53 7.10 -2.18 9.29
N ALA A 54 5.81 -2.09 8.99
CA ALA A 54 5.30 -1.59 7.73
C ALA A 54 5.57 -0.08 7.59
N ARG A 55 6.00 0.38 6.41
CA ARG A 55 6.08 1.81 6.11
C ARG A 55 5.38 2.14 4.80
N VAL A 56 4.59 3.21 4.81
CA VAL A 56 3.81 3.63 3.65
C VAL A 56 4.10 5.07 3.27
N GLY A 57 4.42 5.28 2.00
CA GLY A 57 4.61 6.57 1.35
C GLY A 57 3.55 6.82 0.29
N PHE A 58 3.20 8.10 0.09
CA PHE A 58 2.27 8.52 -0.96
C PHE A 58 2.93 9.55 -1.85
N THR A 59 2.96 9.26 -3.15
CA THR A 59 3.46 10.16 -4.18
C THR A 59 2.33 10.49 -5.14
N VAL A 60 2.12 11.76 -5.44
CA VAL A 60 1.14 12.18 -6.44
C VAL A 60 1.86 13.04 -7.45
N THR A 61 1.78 12.67 -8.73
CA THR A 61 2.50 13.37 -9.78
C THR A 61 1.86 14.73 -10.05
N LYS A 62 2.63 15.71 -10.59
CA LYS A 62 2.07 17.01 -10.99
C LYS A 62 0.98 16.86 -12.08
N LYS A 63 1.04 15.78 -12.88
CA LYS A 63 0.09 15.47 -13.96
C LYS A 63 -1.33 15.15 -13.48
N VAL A 64 -1.54 14.90 -12.18
CA VAL A 64 -2.85 14.56 -11.63
C VAL A 64 -3.77 15.78 -11.56
N GLY A 65 -3.22 16.99 -11.39
CA GLY A 65 -3.98 18.24 -11.33
C GLY A 65 -3.48 19.19 -10.25
N ASN A 66 -4.34 20.15 -9.88
CA ASN A 66 -4.03 21.19 -8.90
C ASN A 66 -3.82 20.63 -7.47
N SER A 67 -3.43 21.48 -6.52
CA SER A 67 -3.15 21.07 -5.13
C SER A 67 -4.35 20.41 -4.43
N VAL A 68 -5.58 20.84 -4.73
CA VAL A 68 -6.80 20.26 -4.15
C VAL A 68 -7.01 18.84 -4.66
N VAL A 69 -6.88 18.64 -5.97
CA VAL A 69 -6.96 17.33 -6.63
C VAL A 69 -5.90 16.37 -6.08
N ARG A 70 -4.65 16.84 -5.94
CA ARG A 70 -3.57 16.02 -5.35
C ARG A 70 -3.83 15.65 -3.90
N ASN A 71 -4.37 16.57 -3.10
CA ASN A 71 -4.74 16.30 -1.72
C ASN A 71 -5.89 15.29 -1.62
N ARG A 72 -6.89 15.40 -2.50
CA ARG A 72 -7.99 14.43 -2.59
C ARG A 72 -7.48 13.04 -2.94
N VAL A 73 -6.60 12.92 -3.94
CA VAL A 73 -5.96 11.65 -4.29
C VAL A 73 -5.16 11.07 -3.12
N ARG A 74 -4.36 11.89 -2.43
CA ARG A 74 -3.60 11.46 -1.25
C ARG A 74 -4.51 10.97 -0.11
N ARG A 75 -5.64 11.64 0.14
CA ARG A 75 -6.64 11.21 1.12
C ARG A 75 -7.25 9.86 0.73
N ARG A 76 -7.65 9.68 -0.53
CA ARG A 76 -8.20 8.42 -1.03
C ARG A 76 -7.20 7.27 -0.93
N LEU A 77 -5.95 7.48 -1.37
CA LEU A 77 -4.91 6.45 -1.28
C LEU A 77 -4.63 6.03 0.18
N ARG A 78 -4.67 6.98 1.12
CA ARG A 78 -4.49 6.67 2.54
C ARG A 78 -5.61 5.77 3.06
N GLU A 79 -6.85 6.05 2.67
CA GLU A 79 -7.99 5.24 3.09
C GLU A 79 -7.95 3.84 2.49
N VAL A 80 -7.55 3.72 1.22
CA VAL A 80 -7.33 2.41 0.58
C VAL A 80 -6.32 1.58 1.36
N VAL A 81 -5.19 2.17 1.74
CA VAL A 81 -4.17 1.47 2.54
C VAL A 81 -4.74 1.06 3.88
N ARG A 82 -5.46 1.95 4.58
CA ARG A 82 -6.05 1.66 5.88
C ARG A 82 -7.00 0.46 5.84
N ILE A 83 -7.87 0.39 4.83
CA ILE A 83 -8.81 -0.73 4.66
C ILE A 83 -8.06 -2.03 4.42
N VAL A 84 -7.09 -2.02 3.50
CA VAL A 84 -6.36 -3.24 3.15
C VAL A 84 -5.39 -3.68 4.24
N GLU A 85 -4.83 -2.75 5.00
CA GLU A 85 -3.99 -3.04 6.17
C GLU A 85 -4.79 -3.68 7.32
N ALA A 86 -6.09 -3.39 7.41
CA ALA A 86 -6.97 -4.06 8.38
C ALA A 86 -7.24 -5.53 8.01
N ASP A 87 -7.28 -5.84 6.71
CA ASP A 87 -7.52 -7.20 6.22
C ASP A 87 -6.24 -8.01 5.98
N THR A 88 -5.11 -7.33 5.76
CA THR A 88 -3.86 -7.95 5.31
C THR A 88 -2.67 -7.32 6.02
N PRO A 89 -1.90 -8.09 6.80
CA PRO A 89 -0.73 -7.56 7.50
C PRO A 89 0.33 -7.11 6.48
N LEU A 90 0.80 -5.87 6.64
CA LEU A 90 1.82 -5.25 5.78
C LEU A 90 3.22 -5.33 6.41
N ASN A 91 3.40 -6.21 7.38
CA ASN A 91 4.58 -6.29 8.24
C ASN A 91 5.86 -6.45 7.41
N GLY A 92 6.87 -5.65 7.74
CA GLY A 92 8.14 -5.62 7.03
C GLY A 92 8.09 -5.15 5.58
N LEU A 93 6.98 -4.55 5.13
CA LEU A 93 6.89 -3.98 3.79
C LEU A 93 7.15 -2.48 3.80
N ASP A 94 8.01 -2.02 2.90
CA ASP A 94 7.99 -0.64 2.44
C ASP A 94 7.10 -0.54 1.21
N LEU A 95 6.13 0.37 1.27
CA LEU A 95 5.17 0.61 0.20
C LEU A 95 5.22 2.09 -0.20
N VAL A 96 5.25 2.37 -1.49
CA VAL A 96 5.02 3.70 -2.04
C VAL A 96 3.91 3.62 -3.08
N LEU A 97 2.79 4.28 -2.79
CA LEU A 97 1.67 4.40 -3.70
C LEU A 97 1.82 5.65 -4.53
N ILE A 98 1.89 5.48 -5.84
CA ILE A 98 1.98 6.59 -6.81
C ILE A 98 0.60 6.81 -7.42
N GLY A 99 -0.05 7.89 -7.01
CA GLY A 99 -1.33 8.34 -7.56
C GLY A 99 -1.16 8.89 -8.98
N ARG A 100 -2.03 8.43 -9.89
CA ARG A 100 -2.16 8.88 -11.28
C ARG A 100 -3.42 9.72 -11.43
N SER A 101 -3.60 10.36 -12.58
CA SER A 101 -4.85 11.07 -12.92
C SER A 101 -6.05 10.13 -12.84
N ALA A 102 -5.90 8.88 -13.29
CA ALA A 102 -6.93 7.85 -13.19
C ALA A 102 -7.42 7.59 -11.75
N THR A 103 -6.60 7.84 -10.71
CA THR A 103 -6.99 7.65 -9.30
C THR A 103 -8.19 8.50 -8.90
N ILE A 104 -8.39 9.67 -9.53
CA ILE A 104 -9.46 10.59 -9.12
C ILE A 104 -10.84 10.16 -9.64
N ASN A 105 -10.92 9.67 -10.88
CA ASN A 105 -12.18 9.31 -11.51
C ASN A 105 -12.54 7.84 -11.28
N ARG A 106 -11.60 7.03 -10.80
CA ARG A 106 -11.87 5.62 -10.53
C ARG A 106 -12.78 5.46 -9.30
N PRO A 107 -13.78 4.56 -9.35
CA PRO A 107 -14.57 4.20 -8.17
C PRO A 107 -13.68 3.73 -7.03
N PHE A 108 -14.01 4.12 -5.80
CA PHE A 108 -13.18 3.79 -4.63
C PHE A 108 -13.02 2.29 -4.43
N VAL A 109 -14.10 1.53 -4.60
CA VAL A 109 -14.08 0.05 -4.52
C VAL A 109 -13.11 -0.55 -5.53
N ALA A 110 -13.12 -0.05 -6.77
CA ALA A 110 -12.18 -0.49 -7.80
C ALA A 110 -10.73 -0.13 -7.45
N LEU A 111 -10.50 1.01 -6.79
CA LEU A 111 -9.16 1.41 -6.33
C LEU A 111 -8.64 0.52 -5.20
N VAL A 112 -9.52 0.07 -4.29
CA VAL A 112 -9.18 -0.93 -3.27
C VAL A 112 -8.81 -2.25 -3.93
N ALA A 113 -9.62 -2.71 -4.89
CA ALA A 113 -9.35 -3.93 -5.65
C ALA A 113 -8.02 -3.85 -6.43
N ASP A 114 -7.73 -2.70 -7.04
CA ASP A 114 -6.44 -2.46 -7.71
C ASP A 114 -5.27 -2.60 -6.74
N PHE A 115 -5.37 -2.02 -5.54
CA PHE A 115 -4.31 -2.08 -4.55
C PHE A 115 -4.08 -3.51 -4.05
N ARG A 116 -5.15 -4.26 -3.76
CA ARG A 116 -5.08 -5.69 -3.41
C ARG A 116 -4.42 -6.51 -4.53
N LYS A 117 -4.81 -6.27 -5.79
CA LYS A 117 -4.21 -6.92 -6.96
C LYS A 117 -2.73 -6.59 -7.07
N ALA A 118 -2.36 -5.33 -6.88
CA ALA A 118 -0.96 -4.90 -6.94
C ALA A 118 -0.11 -5.56 -5.83
N LEU A 119 -0.64 -5.67 -4.61
CA LEU A 119 0.03 -6.38 -3.52
C LEU A 119 0.24 -7.85 -3.85
N ALA A 120 -0.82 -8.55 -4.30
CA ALA A 120 -0.74 -9.96 -4.68
C ALA A 120 0.27 -10.20 -5.80
N LEU A 121 0.34 -9.33 -6.82
CA LEU A 121 1.34 -9.40 -7.89
C LEU A 121 2.76 -9.25 -7.33
N CYS A 122 3.01 -8.22 -6.52
CA CYS A 122 4.34 -8.01 -5.95
C CYS A 122 4.79 -9.10 -4.97
N GLN A 123 3.85 -9.75 -4.26
CA GLN A 123 4.11 -10.85 -3.33
C GLN A 123 4.37 -12.19 -4.03
N ARG A 124 3.69 -12.46 -5.16
CA ARG A 124 3.78 -13.74 -5.89
C ARG A 124 5.11 -13.97 -6.61
N ASP A 125 5.76 -12.92 -7.11
CA ASP A 125 7.02 -13.05 -7.84
C ASP A 125 8.24 -13.30 -6.92
N SER A 126 8.03 -13.82 -5.70
CA SER A 126 9.05 -13.94 -4.64
C SER A 126 9.44 -15.36 -4.31
#